data_AF-A0A1E1XUD4-F1
#
_entry.id   AF-A0A1E1XUD4-F1
#
_cell.length_a   1.000
_cell.length_b   1.000
_cell.length_c   1.000
_cell.angle_alpha   90.00
_cell.angle_beta   90.00
_cell.angle_gamma   90.00
#
_symmetry.space_group_name_H-M   'P 1'
#
loop_
_entity.id
_entity.type
_entity.pdbx_description
1 polymer ?
#
loop_
_entity_poly.entity_id
_entity_poly.type
_entity_poly.pdbx_seq_one_letter_code
_entity_poly.pdbx_strand_id
1 'polypeptide(L)'
;YELRYFYEHPTNKCRLLIRPRCENADYGNIFKLRRHCMRTCIPDSPCRKAKWGQDNLPKNERKPGYTYYPRGDYCIKAWYKKNAPFGFEHNRFETADECQEACAPGHPLP
;
A
#
# COMPACT_ATOMS: atom_id res chain seq x y z
N TYR A 1 -16.62 -1.94 15.83
CA TYR A 1 -16.09 -2.24 14.48
C TYR A 1 -14.66 -2.74 14.55
N GLU A 2 -14.19 -3.40 13.51
CA GLU A 2 -12.82 -3.84 13.33
C GLU A 2 -12.36 -3.64 11.88
N LEU A 3 -11.05 -3.45 11.75
CA LEU A 3 -10.36 -3.36 10.48
C LEU A 3 -9.89 -4.76 10.09
N ARG A 4 -10.19 -5.15 8.85
CA ARG A 4 -9.77 -6.41 8.24
C ARG A 4 -9.38 -6.17 6.80
N TYR A 5 -8.62 -7.08 6.23
CA TYR A 5 -8.19 -7.00 4.84
C TYR A 5 -8.61 -8.25 4.10
N PHE A 6 -9.09 -8.11 2.87
CA PHE A 6 -9.40 -9.24 2.02
C PHE A 6 -8.82 -9.04 0.64
N TYR A 7 -8.60 -10.13 -0.07
CA TYR A 7 -8.11 -10.10 -1.43
C TYR A 7 -9.27 -10.00 -2.42
N GLU A 8 -9.28 -8.93 -3.21
CA GLU A 8 -10.22 -8.69 -4.31
C GLU A 8 -9.62 -9.19 -5.62
N HIS A 9 -10.13 -10.33 -6.12
CA HIS A 9 -9.64 -10.96 -7.35
C HIS A 9 -9.69 -10.04 -8.58
N PRO A 10 -10.80 -9.31 -8.87
CA PRO A 10 -10.89 -8.50 -10.10
C PRO A 10 -9.81 -7.41 -10.22
N THR A 11 -9.41 -6.80 -9.10
CA THR A 11 -8.42 -5.71 -9.11
C THR A 11 -7.02 -6.16 -8.70
N ASN A 12 -6.89 -7.42 -8.25
CA ASN A 12 -5.66 -7.97 -7.71
C ASN A 12 -5.14 -7.15 -6.50
N LYS A 13 -6.04 -6.67 -5.62
CA LYS A 13 -5.71 -5.80 -4.48
C LYS A 13 -6.17 -6.36 -3.15
N CYS A 14 -5.41 -6.06 -2.10
CA CYS A 14 -5.79 -6.31 -0.72
C CYS A 14 -6.48 -5.07 -0.12
N ARG A 15 -7.82 -5.07 -0.10
CA ARG A 15 -8.64 -3.94 0.37
C ARG A 15 -8.90 -3.97 1.86
N LEU A 16 -8.99 -2.80 2.47
CA LEU A 16 -9.45 -2.64 3.85
C LEU A 16 -10.97 -2.72 3.94
N LEU A 17 -11.49 -3.60 4.78
CA LEU A 17 -12.89 -3.75 5.16
C LEU A 17 -13.10 -3.30 6.60
N ILE A 18 -14.07 -2.41 6.82
CA ILE A 18 -14.56 -2.02 8.14
C ILE A 18 -15.82 -2.83 8.42
N ARG A 19 -15.82 -3.68 9.45
CA ARG A 19 -16.96 -4.54 9.80
C ARG A 19 -17.29 -4.52 11.29
N PRO A 20 -18.52 -4.86 11.72
CA PRO A 20 -18.83 -5.14 13.12
C PRO A 20 -17.96 -6.29 13.67
N ARG A 21 -17.64 -6.27 14.96
CA ARG A 21 -16.94 -7.38 15.62
C ARG A 21 -17.97 -8.46 15.93
N CYS A 22 -17.81 -9.65 15.35
CA CYS A 22 -18.64 -10.81 15.65
C CYS A 22 -17.73 -11.97 16.10
N GLU A 23 -18.16 -12.78 17.07
CA GLU A 23 -17.32 -13.83 17.68
C GLU A 23 -16.91 -14.95 16.70
N ASN A 24 -17.70 -15.20 15.66
CA ASN A 24 -17.51 -16.30 14.70
C ASN A 24 -17.30 -15.83 13.25
N ALA A 25 -16.69 -14.65 13.05
CA ALA A 25 -16.65 -13.97 11.77
C ALA A 25 -15.45 -14.30 10.84
N ASP A 26 -14.52 -15.16 11.27
CA ASP A 26 -13.30 -15.51 10.52
C ASP A 26 -13.53 -16.66 9.50
N TYR A 27 -14.61 -16.59 8.71
CA TYR A 27 -14.80 -17.46 7.54
C TYR A 27 -14.23 -16.79 6.28
N GLY A 28 -13.18 -17.38 5.67
CA GLY A 28 -12.64 -16.99 4.37
C GLY A 28 -11.26 -16.28 4.39
N ASN A 29 -10.84 -15.76 3.23
CA ASN A 29 -9.55 -15.08 3.00
C ASN A 29 -9.51 -13.65 3.60
N ILE A 30 -9.77 -13.54 4.91
CA ILE A 30 -9.79 -12.29 5.66
C ILE A 30 -8.57 -12.24 6.59
N PHE A 31 -7.82 -11.15 6.55
CA PHE A 31 -6.54 -10.97 7.23
C PHE A 31 -6.60 -9.81 8.22
N LYS A 32 -5.87 -9.94 9.34
CA LYS A 32 -5.70 -8.83 10.31
C LYS A 32 -4.80 -7.70 9.79
N LEU A 33 -3.87 -8.01 8.88
CA LEU A 33 -2.89 -7.04 8.36
C LEU A 33 -2.82 -7.13 6.84
N ARG A 34 -2.82 -5.98 6.13
CA ARG A 34 -2.70 -5.93 4.66
C ARG A 34 -1.48 -6.67 4.15
N ARG A 35 -0.34 -6.51 4.82
CA ARG A 35 0.91 -7.21 4.47
C ARG A 35 0.78 -8.73 4.48
N HIS A 36 -0.08 -9.31 5.32
CA HIS A 36 -0.33 -10.75 5.34
C HIS A 36 -1.19 -11.15 4.15
N CYS A 37 -2.26 -10.40 3.85
CA CYS A 37 -3.03 -10.57 2.62
C CYS A 37 -2.11 -10.52 1.39
N MET A 38 -1.24 -9.50 1.31
CA MET A 38 -0.34 -9.36 0.16
C MET A 38 0.67 -10.50 0.05
N ARG A 39 1.24 -10.95 1.17
CA ARG A 39 2.16 -12.08 1.18
C ARG A 39 1.49 -13.38 0.71
N THR A 40 0.22 -13.58 1.05
CA THR A 40 -0.52 -14.80 0.71
C THR A 40 -1.08 -14.77 -0.70
N CYS A 41 -1.65 -13.64 -1.12
CA CYS A 41 -2.45 -13.55 -2.35
C CYS A 41 -1.74 -12.84 -3.51
N ILE A 42 -0.82 -11.93 -3.23
CA ILE A 42 -0.05 -11.18 -4.25
C ILE A 42 1.44 -11.13 -3.91
N PRO A 43 2.11 -12.29 -3.83
CA PRO A 43 3.48 -12.39 -3.33
C PRO A 43 4.47 -11.53 -4.13
N ASP A 44 4.21 -11.26 -5.41
CA ASP A 44 5.14 -10.47 -6.23
C ASP A 44 4.82 -8.96 -6.24
N SER A 45 3.83 -8.51 -5.46
CA SER A 45 3.45 -7.09 -5.41
C SER A 45 4.64 -6.18 -5.02
N PRO A 46 4.94 -5.15 -5.83
CA PRO A 46 5.94 -4.12 -5.49
C PRO A 46 5.68 -3.45 -4.13
N CYS A 47 4.41 -3.34 -3.73
CA CYS A 47 3.97 -2.79 -2.45
C CYS A 47 4.41 -3.65 -1.25
N ARG A 48 5.02 -4.84 -1.42
CA ARG A 48 5.59 -5.60 -0.30
C ARG A 48 6.95 -5.10 0.15
N LYS A 49 7.64 -4.32 -0.69
CA LYS A 49 9.00 -3.85 -0.43
C LYS A 49 9.00 -2.32 -0.41
N ALA A 50 9.25 -1.73 0.76
CA ALA A 50 9.42 -0.29 0.86
C ALA A 50 10.58 0.17 -0.05
N LYS A 51 10.39 1.28 -0.76
CA LYS A 51 11.41 1.88 -1.62
C LYS A 51 11.72 3.27 -1.10
N TRP A 52 12.57 3.30 -0.07
CA TRP A 52 12.95 4.54 0.60
C TRP A 52 13.55 5.56 -0.37
N GLY A 53 13.24 6.83 -0.09
CA GLY A 53 13.88 7.96 -0.72
C GLY A 53 15.32 8.16 -0.25
N GLN A 54 15.92 9.27 -0.68
CA GLN A 54 17.25 9.71 -0.29
C GLN A 54 17.17 11.13 0.27
N ASP A 55 17.23 11.26 1.59
CA ASP A 55 17.05 12.55 2.26
C ASP A 55 18.25 13.50 2.05
N ASN A 56 19.44 12.95 1.81
CA ASN A 56 20.69 13.68 1.66
C ASN A 56 20.94 14.21 0.23
N LEU A 57 19.98 14.10 -0.69
CA LEU A 57 20.15 14.62 -2.05
C LEU A 57 20.14 16.16 -2.06
N PRO A 58 20.98 16.79 -2.90
CA PRO A 58 20.89 18.22 -3.20
C PRO A 58 19.47 18.61 -3.64
N LYS A 59 18.98 19.79 -3.20
CA LYS A 59 17.61 20.25 -3.48
C LYS A 59 17.31 20.33 -4.99
N ASN A 60 18.30 20.73 -5.78
CA ASN A 60 18.24 20.84 -7.25
C ASN A 60 18.30 19.48 -7.97
N GLU A 61 18.61 18.38 -7.27
CA GLU A 61 18.74 17.04 -7.85
C GLU A 61 17.63 16.08 -7.38
N ARG A 62 16.75 16.56 -6.50
CA ARG A 62 15.64 15.78 -5.96
C ARG A 62 14.27 16.31 -6.38
N LYS A 63 13.29 15.41 -6.39
CA LYS A 63 11.86 15.70 -6.51
C LYS A 63 11.08 14.97 -5.40
N PRO A 64 9.99 15.55 -4.90
CA PRO A 64 9.15 14.88 -3.90
C PRO A 64 8.37 13.72 -4.55
N GLY A 65 7.89 12.80 -3.72
CA GLY A 65 6.93 11.77 -4.10
C GLY A 65 6.50 10.97 -2.86
N TYR A 66 5.86 9.83 -3.10
CA TYR A 66 5.36 8.94 -2.05
C TYR A 66 5.86 7.51 -2.27
N THR A 67 5.99 6.73 -1.20
CA THR A 67 6.18 5.27 -1.26
C THR A 67 5.27 4.62 -0.24
N TYR A 68 4.76 3.45 -0.56
CA TYR A 68 4.00 2.68 0.42
C TYR A 68 4.95 1.95 1.37
N TYR A 69 4.75 2.16 2.67
CA TYR A 69 5.50 1.52 3.74
C TYR A 69 4.72 0.31 4.31
N PRO A 70 5.11 -0.94 3.99
CA PRO A 70 4.24 -2.11 4.23
C PRO A 70 4.16 -2.54 5.69
N ARG A 71 5.15 -2.16 6.51
CA ARG A 71 5.13 -2.44 7.95
C ARG A 71 4.19 -1.49 8.68
N GLY A 72 4.10 -0.24 8.23
CA GLY A 72 3.21 0.78 8.78
C GLY A 72 1.82 0.79 8.15
N ASP A 73 1.68 0.21 6.95
CA ASP A 73 0.44 0.20 6.17
C ASP A 73 -0.05 1.60 5.73
N TYR A 74 0.87 2.50 5.42
CA TYR A 74 0.56 3.86 4.95
C TYR A 74 1.53 4.32 3.87
N CYS A 75 1.11 5.32 3.11
CA CYS A 75 1.93 6.03 2.13
C CYS A 75 2.71 7.16 2.81
N ILE A 76 4.03 7.15 2.66
CA ILE A 76 4.93 8.14 3.26
C ILE A 76 5.56 9.01 2.19
N LYS A 77 5.65 10.32 2.47
CA LYS A 77 6.37 11.26 1.62
C LYS A 77 7.87 10.97 1.66
N ALA A 78 8.51 10.99 0.49
CA ALA A 78 9.93 10.74 0.33
C ALA A 78 10.54 11.66 -0.74
N TRP A 79 11.86 11.78 -0.71
CA TRP A 79 12.62 12.51 -1.74
C TRP A 79 13.33 11.54 -2.66
N TYR A 80 13.20 11.73 -3.97
CA TYR A 80 13.84 10.88 -4.97
C TYR A 80 14.73 11.70 -5.89
N LYS A 81 15.71 11.07 -6.53
CA LYS A 81 16.45 11.69 -7.64
C LYS A 81 15.46 12.17 -8.71
N LYS A 82 15.73 13.31 -9.37
CA LYS A 82 14.86 13.87 -10.42
C LYS A 82 14.44 12.85 -11.49
N ASN A 83 15.39 12.02 -11.91
CA ASN A 83 15.18 11.00 -12.95
C ASN A 83 14.81 9.62 -12.37
N ALA A 84 14.44 9.53 -11.10
CA ALA A 84 13.97 8.27 -10.53
C ALA A 84 12.68 7.84 -11.25
N PRO A 85 12.55 6.55 -11.60
CA PRO A 85 11.32 6.06 -12.21
C PRO A 85 10.23 5.99 -11.15
N PHE A 86 9.04 6.47 -11.53
CA PHE A 86 7.81 6.46 -10.74
C PHE A 86 6.84 5.45 -11.35
N GLY A 87 5.87 5.00 -10.57
CA GLY A 87 4.91 3.97 -10.94
C GLY A 87 4.85 2.84 -9.91
N PHE A 88 3.80 2.03 -10.04
CA PHE A 88 3.50 0.89 -9.17
C PHE A 88 4.69 -0.08 -9.07
N GLU A 89 5.30 -0.45 -10.20
CA GLU A 89 6.46 -1.35 -10.29
C GLU A 89 7.65 -0.91 -9.42
N HIS A 90 7.73 0.40 -9.15
CA HIS A 90 8.80 0.98 -8.36
C HIS A 90 8.39 1.32 -6.93
N ASN A 91 7.13 1.10 -6.54
CA ASN A 91 6.56 1.54 -5.27
C ASN A 91 6.93 3.02 -4.98
N ARG A 92 6.77 3.86 -6.02
CA ARG A 92 7.08 5.30 -6.03
C ARG A 92 5.97 6.01 -6.78
N PHE A 93 5.33 6.98 -6.15
CA PHE A 93 4.14 7.63 -6.67
C PHE A 93 4.31 9.14 -6.63
N GLU A 94 3.67 9.84 -7.57
CA GLU A 94 3.74 11.31 -7.62
C GLU A 94 2.89 11.91 -6.51
N THR A 95 1.75 11.27 -6.23
CA THR A 95 0.78 11.72 -5.25
C THR A 95 0.52 10.68 -4.15
N ALA A 96 -0.04 11.13 -3.03
CA ALA A 96 -0.48 10.25 -1.95
C ALA A 96 -1.63 9.36 -2.41
N ASP A 97 -2.55 9.91 -3.22
CA ASP A 97 -3.74 9.19 -3.70
C ASP A 97 -3.38 8.06 -4.65
N GLU A 98 -2.44 8.27 -5.57
CA GLU A 98 -1.90 7.20 -6.42
C GLU A 98 -1.30 6.06 -5.59
N CYS A 99 -0.53 6.40 -4.56
CA CYS A 99 0.04 5.43 -3.65
C CYS A 99 -1.06 4.66 -2.88
N GLN A 100 -2.07 5.38 -2.40
CA GLN A 100 -3.19 4.82 -1.65
C GLN A 100 -4.00 3.86 -2.53
N GLU A 101 -4.39 4.29 -3.72
CA GLU A 101 -5.17 3.48 -4.66
C GLU A 101 -4.40 2.25 -5.13
N ALA A 102 -3.09 2.36 -5.33
CA ALA A 102 -2.28 1.26 -5.82
C ALA A 102 -1.93 0.22 -4.73
N CYS A 103 -1.51 0.69 -3.55
CA CYS A 103 -0.93 -0.18 -2.51
C CYS A 103 -1.77 -0.30 -1.24
N ALA A 104 -2.64 0.66 -0.96
CA ALA A 104 -3.36 0.75 0.29
C ALA A 104 -4.89 1.00 0.16
N PRO A 105 -5.60 0.42 -0.82
CA PRO A 105 -6.98 0.80 -1.09
C PRO A 105 -7.92 0.45 0.07
N GLY A 106 -8.88 1.32 0.31
CA GLY A 106 -10.07 1.03 1.09
C GLY A 106 -11.08 0.22 0.27
N HIS A 107 -11.96 -0.51 0.94
CA HIS A 107 -13.25 -0.88 0.37
C HIS A 107 -14.13 0.38 0.35
N PRO A 108 -14.77 0.72 -0.77
CA PRO A 108 -15.74 1.81 -0.81
C PRO A 108 -16.81 1.60 0.27
N LEU A 109 -17.10 2.63 1.05
CA LEU A 109 -18.27 2.58 1.93
C LEU A 109 -19.54 2.72 1.07
N PRO A 110 -20.61 1.98 1.38
CA PRO A 110 -21.90 2.13 0.72
C PRO A 110 -22.52 3.51 0.98
#